data_AF-A0A959GQB3-F1
#
_entry.id   AF-A0A959GQB3-F1
#
_cell.length_a   1.000
_cell.length_b   1.000
_cell.length_c   1.000
_cell.angle_alpha   90.00
_cell.angle_beta   90.00
_cell.angle_gamma   90.00
#
_symmetry.space_group_name_H-M   'P 1'
#
loop_
_entity.id
_entity.type
_entity.pdbx_description
1 polymer ?
#
loop_
_entity_poly.entity_id
_entity_poly.type
_entity_poly.pdbx_seq_one_letter_code
_entity_poly.pdbx_strand_id
1 'polypeptide(L)'
;MVKHTPPPPQQHSTLPIVIGIVAALLLLAALKWEDVARRFKDGTWGLSEERQQQMDETLGRNEHAEQYVLIAVVSGWYECYLCKQRKYWLNEGEIAKIGITTNRAERYSQQWLQEHRVRYHVEIEGDLAVVRKAEIERIADYPFTPENMSRPKNKRLVVPVFHKTYLLR
;
A
#
# COMPACT_ATOMS: atom_id res chain seq x y z
N MET A 1 60.86 31.82 4.75
CA MET A 1 60.27 31.47 3.43
C MET A 1 59.74 30.05 3.50
N VAL A 2 58.43 29.88 3.69
CA VAL A 2 57.78 28.55 3.67
C VAL A 2 57.27 28.31 2.26
N LYS A 3 57.86 27.35 1.54
CA LYS A 3 57.40 26.93 0.22
C LYS A 3 56.14 26.07 0.39
N HIS A 4 54.98 26.60 0.03
CA HIS A 4 53.78 25.79 -0.15
C HIS A 4 53.88 25.07 -1.50
N THR A 5 53.94 23.75 -1.48
CA THR A 5 53.79 22.90 -2.66
C THR A 5 52.30 22.54 -2.81
N PRO A 6 51.68 22.68 -3.99
CA PRO A 6 50.30 22.28 -4.19
C PRO A 6 50.16 20.75 -4.09
N PRO A 7 49.05 20.24 -3.52
CA PRO A 7 48.81 18.81 -3.43
C PRO A 7 48.67 18.20 -4.83
N PRO A 8 49.11 16.95 -5.03
CA PRO A 8 48.99 16.26 -6.32
C PRO A 8 47.52 16.07 -6.70
N PRO A 9 47.20 16.10 -8.01
CA PRO A 9 45.83 15.93 -8.48
C PRO A 9 45.28 14.57 -8.07
N GLN A 10 44.12 14.57 -7.40
CA GLN A 10 43.41 13.36 -7.03
C GLN A 10 42.91 12.66 -8.31
N GLN A 11 43.53 11.53 -8.66
CA GLN A 11 43.04 10.65 -9.72
C GLN A 11 41.77 9.97 -9.24
N HIS A 12 40.61 10.49 -9.68
CA HIS A 12 39.35 9.79 -9.52
C HIS A 12 39.32 8.61 -10.48
N SER A 13 39.39 7.40 -9.91
CA SER A 13 39.23 6.15 -10.66
C SER A 13 37.81 6.10 -11.25
N THR A 14 37.71 6.00 -12.58
CA THR A 14 36.44 5.84 -13.32
C THR A 14 35.93 4.39 -13.29
N LEU A 15 36.74 3.46 -12.82
CA LEU A 15 36.45 2.02 -12.74
C LEU A 15 35.12 1.67 -12.03
N PRO A 16 34.75 2.24 -10.87
CA PRO A 16 33.49 1.92 -10.20
C PRO A 16 32.26 2.41 -10.98
N ILE A 17 32.37 3.50 -11.73
CA ILE A 17 31.29 4.02 -12.59
C ILE A 17 31.09 3.07 -13.77
N VAL A 18 32.17 2.62 -14.40
CA VAL A 18 32.12 1.65 -15.50
C VAL A 18 31.51 0.32 -15.04
N ILE A 19 31.91 -0.19 -13.86
CA ILE A 19 31.34 -1.41 -13.28
C ILE A 19 29.84 -1.26 -13.02
N GLY A 20 29.41 -0.11 -12.48
CA GLY A 20 27.99 0.18 -12.25
C GLY A 20 27.17 0.22 -13.54
N ILE A 21 27.72 0.82 -14.61
CA ILE A 21 27.06 0.87 -15.93
C ILE A 21 26.97 -0.53 -16.55
N VAL A 22 28.06 -1.33 -16.49
CA VAL A 22 28.07 -2.69 -17.02
C VAL A 22 27.07 -3.58 -16.26
N ALA A 23 27.00 -3.48 -14.93
CA ALA A 23 26.02 -4.21 -14.13
C ALA A 23 24.58 -3.82 -14.48
N ALA A 24 24.29 -2.53 -14.65
CA ALA A 24 22.97 -2.06 -15.07
C ALA A 24 22.59 -2.54 -16.48
N LEU A 25 23.53 -2.54 -17.43
CA LEU A 25 23.31 -3.06 -18.78
C LEU A 25 23.07 -4.58 -18.79
N LEU A 26 23.79 -5.34 -17.97
CA LEU A 26 23.58 -6.78 -17.81
C LEU A 26 22.21 -7.09 -17.19
N LEU A 27 21.76 -6.31 -16.22
CA LEU A 27 20.43 -6.43 -15.63
C LEU A 27 19.32 -6.08 -16.63
N LEU A 28 19.52 -5.06 -17.47
CA LEU A 28 18.58 -4.71 -18.55
C LEU A 28 18.55 -5.78 -19.65
N ALA A 29 19.69 -6.41 -19.95
CA ALA A 29 19.79 -7.50 -20.91
C ALA A 29 19.27 -8.85 -20.39
N ALA A 30 19.05 -8.99 -19.08
CA ALA A 30 18.49 -10.19 -18.47
C ALA A 30 16.99 -10.37 -18.77
N LEU A 31 16.28 -9.31 -19.17
CA LEU A 31 14.90 -9.40 -19.66
C LEU A 31 14.92 -9.82 -21.14
N LYS A 32 14.82 -11.12 -21.40
CA LYS A 32 14.74 -11.60 -22.78
C LYS A 32 13.30 -11.41 -23.28
N TRP A 33 13.16 -10.93 -24.52
CA TRP A 33 11.85 -10.80 -25.17
C TRP A 33 11.05 -12.12 -25.16
N GLU A 34 11.75 -13.25 -25.19
CA GLU A 34 11.21 -14.61 -25.17
C GLU A 34 10.53 -14.97 -23.84
N ASP A 35 10.90 -14.32 -22.73
CA ASP A 35 10.27 -14.52 -21.43
C ASP A 35 8.86 -13.87 -21.37
N VAL A 36 8.64 -12.85 -22.20
CA VAL A 36 7.40 -12.06 -22.23
C VAL A 36 6.51 -12.43 -23.41
N ALA A 37 7.10 -12.67 -24.58
CA ALA A 37 6.40 -12.86 -25.84
C ALA A 37 6.82 -14.14 -26.54
N ARG A 38 5.83 -14.90 -27.01
CA ARG A 38 6.03 -16.08 -27.87
C ARG A 38 5.43 -15.82 -29.25
N ARG A 39 6.00 -16.49 -30.25
CA ARG A 39 5.45 -16.51 -31.60
C ARG A 39 4.58 -17.74 -31.78
N PHE A 40 3.34 -17.56 -32.19
CA PHE A 40 2.40 -18.64 -32.44
C PHE A 40 2.64 -19.29 -33.81
N LYS A 41 2.06 -20.49 -34.01
CA LYS A 41 2.22 -21.28 -35.24
C LYS A 41 1.65 -20.59 -36.49
N ASP A 42 0.72 -19.65 -36.32
CA ASP A 42 0.13 -18.82 -37.37
C ASP A 42 0.99 -17.58 -37.72
N GLY A 43 2.14 -17.42 -37.06
CA GLY A 43 3.05 -16.30 -37.26
C GLY A 43 2.74 -15.04 -36.44
N THR A 44 1.64 -15.04 -35.67
CA THR A 44 1.26 -13.94 -34.78
C THR A 44 2.09 -13.95 -33.49
N TRP A 45 2.12 -12.79 -32.80
CA TRP A 45 2.79 -12.64 -31.52
C TRP A 45 1.75 -12.57 -30.40
N GLY A 46 2.07 -13.15 -29.25
CA GLY A 46 1.34 -12.89 -28.01
C GLY A 46 2.14 -13.26 -26.79
N LEU A 47 1.50 -13.19 -25.63
CA LEU A 47 2.16 -13.41 -24.35
C LEU A 47 2.67 -14.85 -24.23
N SER A 48 3.81 -15.01 -23.56
CA SER A 48 4.26 -16.31 -23.04
C SER A 48 3.16 -16.87 -22.12
N GLU A 49 3.12 -18.20 -21.98
CA GLU A 49 2.10 -18.84 -21.17
C GLU A 49 2.17 -18.42 -19.70
N GLU A 50 3.38 -18.32 -19.15
CA GLU A 50 3.61 -17.80 -17.80
C GLU A 50 3.09 -16.36 -17.67
N ARG A 51 3.36 -15.51 -18.66
CA ARG A 51 2.93 -14.10 -18.60
C ARG A 51 1.42 -13.95 -18.76
N GLN A 52 0.80 -14.81 -19.56
CA GLN A 52 -0.65 -14.89 -19.69
C GLN A 52 -1.28 -15.33 -18.37
N GLN A 53 -0.76 -16.39 -17.73
CA GLN A 53 -1.25 -16.85 -16.42
C GLN A 53 -1.13 -15.76 -15.35
N GLN A 54 0.02 -15.08 -15.26
CA GLN A 54 0.20 -13.96 -14.33
C GLN A 54 -0.79 -12.82 -14.56
N MET A 55 -1.10 -12.52 -15.83
CA MET A 55 -2.10 -11.52 -16.19
C MET A 55 -3.49 -11.97 -15.77
N ASP A 56 -3.89 -13.20 -16.11
CA ASP A 56 -5.21 -13.75 -15.79
C ASP A 56 -5.41 -13.85 -14.27
N GLU A 57 -4.41 -14.28 -13.51
CA GLU A 57 -4.41 -14.26 -12.04
C GLU A 57 -4.55 -12.83 -11.47
N THR A 58 -3.90 -11.85 -12.10
CA THR A 58 -3.97 -10.45 -11.65
C THR A 58 -5.33 -9.84 -11.96
N LEU A 59 -5.89 -10.11 -13.13
CA LEU A 59 -7.23 -9.68 -13.50
C LEU A 59 -8.29 -10.34 -12.62
N GLY A 60 -8.20 -11.65 -12.41
CA GLY A 60 -9.12 -12.38 -11.54
C GLY A 60 -9.08 -11.92 -10.08
N ARG A 61 -7.89 -11.55 -9.57
CA ARG A 61 -7.76 -10.91 -8.24
C ARG A 61 -8.43 -9.54 -8.16
N ASN A 62 -8.50 -8.80 -9.26
CA ASN A 62 -9.16 -7.50 -9.28
C ASN A 62 -10.68 -7.64 -9.32
N GLU A 63 -11.21 -8.74 -9.86
CA GLU A 63 -12.67 -8.99 -9.90
C GLU A 63 -13.26 -9.23 -8.51
N HIS A 64 -12.46 -9.66 -7.54
CA HIS A 64 -12.90 -10.03 -6.19
C HIS A 64 -12.11 -9.24 -5.14
N ALA A 65 -12.67 -8.10 -4.77
CA ALA A 65 -12.13 -7.24 -3.74
C ALA A 65 -13.20 -6.91 -2.68
N GLU A 66 -12.73 -6.51 -1.51
CA GLU A 66 -13.55 -6.16 -0.36
C GLU A 66 -13.19 -4.75 0.09
N GLN A 67 -14.19 -3.90 0.31
CA GLN A 67 -14.06 -2.72 1.15
C GLN A 67 -14.59 -3.06 2.55
N TYR A 68 -13.78 -2.76 3.55
CA TYR A 68 -14.03 -3.11 4.93
C TYR A 68 -13.78 -1.94 5.87
N VAL A 69 -14.30 -2.10 7.09
CA VAL A 69 -13.96 -1.32 8.26
C VAL A 69 -13.41 -2.21 9.36
N LEU A 70 -12.45 -1.69 10.11
CA LEU A 70 -12.07 -2.23 11.41
C LEU A 70 -12.83 -1.47 12.47
N ILE A 71 -13.54 -2.19 13.32
CA ILE A 71 -14.41 -1.61 14.36
C ILE A 71 -13.84 -1.95 15.73
N ALA A 72 -13.73 -0.97 16.62
CA ALA A 72 -13.29 -1.17 18.00
C ALA A 72 -14.23 -2.14 18.73
N VAL A 73 -13.67 -3.20 19.31
CA VAL A 73 -14.44 -4.23 20.05
C VAL A 73 -14.59 -3.87 21.53
N VAL A 74 -13.71 -3.04 22.07
CA VAL A 74 -13.80 -2.55 23.45
C VAL A 74 -13.38 -1.09 23.50
N SER A 75 -13.96 -0.32 24.42
CA SER A 75 -13.53 1.06 24.64
C SER A 75 -12.08 1.11 25.13
N GLY A 76 -11.26 2.00 24.58
CA GLY A 76 -9.87 2.15 25.02
C GLY A 76 -8.98 2.96 24.11
N TRP A 77 -7.68 2.96 24.40
CA TRP A 77 -6.66 3.63 23.59
C TRP A 77 -6.21 2.75 22.43
N TYR A 78 -6.36 3.25 21.21
CA TYR A 78 -5.92 2.62 19.96
C TYR A 78 -4.74 3.39 19.38
N GLU A 79 -3.89 2.72 18.59
CA GLU A 79 -2.81 3.41 17.89
C GLU A 79 -3.38 4.43 16.91
N CYS A 80 -2.78 5.61 16.89
CA CYS A 80 -3.12 6.64 15.92
C CYS A 80 -1.86 7.20 15.27
N TYR A 81 -1.56 6.75 14.05
CA TYR A 81 -0.29 7.11 13.40
C TYR A 81 -0.20 8.60 13.04
N LEU A 82 -1.36 9.23 12.82
CA LEU A 82 -1.50 10.64 12.42
C LEU A 82 -1.78 11.59 13.60
N CYS A 83 -2.07 11.06 14.80
CA CYS A 83 -2.31 11.87 15.99
C CYS A 83 -0.99 12.26 16.67
N LYS A 84 -0.94 13.46 17.26
CA LYS A 84 0.22 13.96 18.03
C LYS A 84 0.67 13.01 19.16
N GLN A 85 -0.28 12.40 19.86
CA GLN A 85 -0.01 11.51 21.00
C GLN A 85 0.23 10.05 20.61
N ARG A 86 0.19 9.72 19.31
CA ARG A 86 0.30 8.34 18.77
C ARG A 86 -0.74 7.34 19.25
N LYS A 87 -1.64 7.77 20.12
CA LYS A 87 -2.80 7.03 20.62
C LYS A 87 -4.03 7.92 20.58
N TYR A 88 -5.19 7.29 20.48
CA TYR A 88 -6.47 7.97 20.48
C TYR A 88 -7.54 7.07 21.08
N TRP A 89 -8.46 7.65 21.86
CA TRP A 89 -9.51 6.89 22.53
C TRP A 89 -10.67 6.61 21.58
N LEU A 90 -11.01 5.34 21.42
CA LEU A 90 -12.22 4.90 20.73
C LEU A 90 -13.18 4.26 21.74
N ASN A 91 -14.47 4.51 21.56
CA ASN A 91 -15.51 3.73 22.22
C ASN A 91 -15.74 2.42 21.45
N GLU A 92 -16.26 1.41 22.14
CA GLU A 92 -16.75 0.20 21.50
C GLU A 92 -17.74 0.54 20.37
N GLY A 93 -17.58 -0.11 19.22
CA GLY A 93 -18.40 0.12 18.03
C GLY A 93 -17.90 1.23 17.11
N GLU A 94 -16.91 2.03 17.50
CA GLU A 94 -16.38 3.11 16.64
C GLU A 94 -15.41 2.58 15.57
N ILE A 95 -15.36 3.28 14.43
CA ILE A 95 -14.51 2.91 13.30
C ILE A 95 -13.05 3.24 13.60
N ALA A 96 -12.20 2.22 13.61
CA ALA A 96 -10.75 2.33 13.79
C ALA A 96 -10.00 2.45 12.45
N LYS A 97 -10.53 1.84 11.38
CA LYS A 97 -9.94 1.85 10.04
C LYS A 97 -11.01 1.68 8.96
N ILE A 98 -10.76 2.27 7.79
CA ILE A 98 -11.41 1.97 6.53
C ILE A 98 -10.32 1.46 5.59
N GLY A 99 -10.60 0.49 4.74
CA GLY A 99 -9.65 0.04 3.73
C GLY A 99 -10.25 -0.93 2.73
N ILE A 100 -9.42 -1.28 1.74
CA ILE A 100 -9.72 -2.35 0.77
C ILE A 100 -8.72 -3.50 0.85
N THR A 101 -9.12 -4.66 0.35
CA THR A 101 -8.24 -5.80 0.10
C THR A 101 -8.76 -6.67 -1.04
N THR A 102 -7.85 -7.24 -1.83
CA THR A 102 -8.15 -8.34 -2.77
C THR A 102 -7.83 -9.71 -2.18
N ASN A 103 -7.26 -9.75 -0.97
CA ASN A 103 -6.93 -10.96 -0.25
C ASN A 103 -7.13 -10.75 1.26
N ARG A 104 -8.23 -11.26 1.81
CA ARG A 104 -8.54 -11.11 3.24
C ARG A 104 -7.54 -11.84 4.14
N ALA A 105 -7.13 -13.04 3.74
CA ALA A 105 -6.28 -13.92 4.56
C ALA A 105 -4.88 -13.32 4.79
N GLU A 106 -4.33 -12.64 3.78
CA GLU A 106 -3.03 -11.97 3.90
C GLU A 106 -3.10 -10.60 4.60
N ARG A 107 -4.29 -10.00 4.66
CA ARG A 107 -4.42 -8.62 5.13
C ARG A 107 -4.29 -8.47 6.64
N TYR A 108 -5.04 -9.27 7.40
CA TYR A 108 -4.99 -9.29 8.86
C TYR A 108 -5.22 -10.71 9.36
N SER A 109 -4.29 -11.24 10.16
CA SER A 109 -4.52 -12.50 10.86
C SER A 109 -5.55 -12.31 11.99
N GLN A 110 -6.23 -13.39 12.36
CA GLN A 110 -7.16 -13.36 13.50
C GLN A 110 -6.47 -12.95 14.81
N GLN A 111 -5.24 -13.42 15.01
CA GLN A 111 -4.41 -13.01 16.14
C GLN A 111 -4.18 -11.50 16.15
N TRP A 112 -3.82 -10.90 15.00
CA TRP A 112 -3.61 -9.46 14.89
C TRP A 112 -4.88 -8.67 15.25
N LEU A 113 -6.05 -9.10 14.75
CA LEU A 113 -7.34 -8.46 15.04
C LEU A 113 -7.65 -8.48 16.55
N GLN A 114 -7.40 -9.61 17.21
CA GLN A 114 -7.60 -9.77 18.66
C GLN A 114 -6.63 -8.90 19.47
N GLU A 115 -5.33 -8.93 19.14
CA GLU A 115 -4.30 -8.10 19.79
C GLU A 115 -4.62 -6.60 19.68
N HIS A 116 -5.17 -6.18 18.55
CA HIS A 116 -5.54 -4.80 18.29
C HIS A 116 -6.96 -4.46 18.75
N ARG A 117 -7.70 -5.43 19.29
CA ARG A 117 -9.07 -5.27 19.82
C ARG A 117 -10.02 -4.65 18.79
N VAL A 118 -9.92 -5.10 17.55
CA VAL A 118 -10.77 -4.69 16.44
C VAL A 118 -11.39 -5.90 15.77
N ARG A 119 -12.60 -5.74 15.23
CA ARG A 119 -13.23 -6.73 14.36
C ARG A 119 -13.22 -6.25 12.92
N TYR A 120 -13.01 -7.19 12.00
CA TYR A 120 -13.10 -6.95 10.57
C TYR A 120 -14.55 -7.04 10.11
N HIS A 121 -15.04 -6.04 9.39
CA HIS A 121 -16.39 -6.02 8.87
C HIS A 121 -16.38 -5.52 7.42
N VAL A 122 -16.85 -6.35 6.49
CA VAL A 122 -17.00 -5.98 5.09
C VAL A 122 -18.28 -5.18 4.92
N GLU A 123 -18.16 -4.03 4.27
CA GLU A 123 -19.30 -3.18 3.91
C GLU A 123 -19.69 -3.40 2.43
N ILE A 124 -18.71 -3.58 1.52
CA ILE A 124 -18.93 -3.76 0.07
C ILE A 124 -17.97 -4.82 -0.49
N GLU A 125 -18.47 -5.67 -1.39
CA GLU A 125 -17.70 -6.65 -2.17
C GLU A 125 -17.91 -6.40 -3.68
N GLY A 126 -16.89 -6.63 -4.49
CA GLY A 126 -16.97 -6.52 -5.95
C GLY A 126 -15.61 -6.26 -6.61
N ASP A 127 -15.64 -5.77 -7.84
CA ASP A 127 -14.42 -5.37 -8.57
C ASP A 127 -13.65 -4.28 -7.79
N LEU A 128 -12.31 -4.36 -7.85
CA LEU A 128 -11.36 -3.40 -7.32
C LEU A 128 -11.76 -1.95 -7.60
N ALA A 129 -12.24 -1.65 -8.81
CA ALA A 129 -12.67 -0.29 -9.16
C ALA A 129 -13.87 0.17 -8.31
N VAL A 130 -14.84 -0.72 -8.08
CA VAL A 130 -16.04 -0.44 -7.28
C VAL A 130 -15.67 -0.25 -5.81
N VAL A 131 -14.90 -1.18 -5.24
CA VAL A 131 -14.50 -1.08 -3.82
C VAL A 131 -13.57 0.09 -3.56
N ARG A 132 -12.74 0.49 -4.54
CA ARG A 132 -11.87 1.65 -4.42
C ARG A 132 -12.67 2.94 -4.38
N LYS A 133 -13.69 3.07 -5.24
CA LYS A 133 -14.63 4.19 -5.19
C LYS A 133 -15.31 4.26 -3.82
N ALA A 134 -15.80 3.12 -3.32
CA ALA A 134 -16.42 3.03 -2.00
C ALA A 134 -15.47 3.43 -0.87
N GLU A 135 -14.21 3.00 -0.88
CA GLU A 135 -13.20 3.40 0.11
C GLU A 135 -13.01 4.91 0.13
N ILE A 136 -12.88 5.53 -1.05
CA ILE A 136 -12.70 6.98 -1.19
C ILE A 136 -13.90 7.72 -0.59
N GLU A 137 -15.11 7.34 -0.98
CA GLU A 137 -16.35 7.95 -0.48
C GLU A 137 -16.49 7.76 1.04
N ARG A 138 -16.21 6.55 1.54
CA ARG A 138 -16.30 6.23 2.98
C ARG A 138 -15.29 6.98 3.84
N ILE A 139 -14.05 7.13 3.36
CA ILE A 139 -13.03 7.94 4.06
C ILE A 139 -13.39 9.42 4.02
N ALA A 140 -13.88 9.92 2.88
CA ALA A 140 -14.29 11.32 2.74
C ALA A 140 -15.49 11.68 3.65
N ASP A 141 -16.39 10.72 3.88
CA ASP A 141 -17.56 10.88 4.75
C ASP A 141 -17.25 10.72 6.24
N TYR A 142 -16.15 10.03 6.60
CA TYR A 142 -15.79 9.76 8.00
C TYR A 142 -15.85 10.98 8.95
N PRO A 143 -15.39 12.19 8.58
CA PRO A 143 -15.50 13.37 9.43
C PRO A 143 -16.93 13.69 9.91
N PHE A 144 -17.94 13.32 9.12
CA PHE A 144 -19.36 13.62 9.34
C PHE A 144 -20.13 12.48 10.01
N THR A 145 -19.47 11.35 10.30
CA THR A 145 -20.07 10.23 11.01
C THR A 145 -20.61 10.65 12.39
N PRO A 146 -21.71 10.05 12.87
CA PRO A 146 -22.26 10.36 14.19
C PRO A 146 -21.22 10.19 15.32
N GLU A 147 -20.39 9.13 15.26
CA GLU A 147 -19.36 8.93 16.29
C GLU A 147 -18.35 10.08 16.30
N ASN A 148 -17.88 10.54 15.13
CA ASN A 148 -16.88 11.59 15.08
C ASN A 148 -17.48 12.97 15.40
N MET A 149 -18.72 13.21 14.98
CA MET A 149 -19.44 14.47 15.22
C MET A 149 -19.83 14.66 16.69
N SER A 150 -20.06 13.58 17.43
CA SER A 150 -20.32 13.61 18.87
C SER A 150 -19.11 14.09 19.69
N ARG A 151 -17.89 14.06 19.12
CA ARG A 151 -16.67 14.49 19.79
C ARG A 151 -16.59 16.02 19.90
N PRO A 152 -15.91 16.55 20.94
CA PRO A 152 -15.53 17.96 20.98
C PRO A 152 -14.81 18.38 19.70
N LYS A 153 -15.04 19.62 19.23
CA LYS A 153 -14.51 20.12 17.95
C LYS A 153 -13.00 19.90 17.78
N ASN A 154 -12.22 20.12 18.84
CA ASN A 154 -10.76 19.94 18.86
C ASN A 154 -10.29 18.47 18.96
N LYS A 155 -11.23 17.52 19.07
CA LYS A 155 -10.97 16.08 19.13
C LYS A 155 -11.51 15.34 17.90
N ARG A 156 -12.26 15.99 17.01
CA ARG A 156 -12.73 15.38 15.77
C ARG A 156 -11.55 14.95 14.90
N LEU A 157 -11.67 13.78 14.30
CA LEU A 157 -10.67 13.20 13.42
C LEU A 157 -11.06 13.42 11.96
N VAL A 158 -10.07 13.70 11.11
CA VAL A 158 -10.27 13.77 9.65
C VAL A 158 -10.34 12.37 9.04
N VAL A 159 -9.58 11.42 9.59
CA VAL A 159 -9.56 10.02 9.19
C VAL A 159 -9.48 9.11 10.42
N PRO A 160 -9.90 7.83 10.35
CA PRO A 160 -9.78 6.89 11.45
C PRO A 160 -8.33 6.66 11.91
N VAL A 161 -8.16 6.24 13.16
CA VAL A 161 -6.88 6.20 13.88
C VAL A 161 -5.79 5.34 13.21
N PHE A 162 -6.13 4.20 12.59
CA PHE A 162 -5.17 3.32 11.92
C PHE A 162 -4.79 3.76 10.49
N HIS A 163 -5.18 4.95 10.05
CA HIS A 163 -4.66 5.52 8.81
C HIS A 163 -3.24 6.04 8.99
N LYS A 164 -2.41 5.85 7.95
CA LYS A 164 -1.02 6.31 7.91
C LYS A 164 -0.83 7.56 7.04
N THR A 165 -1.87 7.99 6.32
CA THR A 165 -1.87 9.17 5.47
C THR A 165 -3.28 9.76 5.41
N TYR A 166 -3.38 11.06 5.14
CA TYR A 166 -4.63 11.76 4.83
C TYR A 166 -5.01 11.68 3.35
N LEU A 167 -4.10 11.16 2.50
CA LEU A 167 -4.34 11.07 1.06
C LEU A 167 -5.30 9.92 0.76
N LEU A 168 -6.37 10.26 0.04
CA LEU A 168 -7.19 9.32 -0.70
C LEU A 168 -6.31 8.74 -1.81
N ARG A 169 -6.19 7.41 -1.87
CA ARG A 169 -5.37 6.72 -2.87
C ARG A 169 -6.22 6.23 -4.01
#